data_AF-A0A9D7N6T7-F1
#
_entry.id   AF-A0A9D7N6T7-F1
#
_cell.length_a   1.000
_cell.length_b   1.000
_cell.length_c   1.000
_cell.angle_alpha   90.00
_cell.angle_beta   90.00
_cell.angle_gamma   90.00
#
_symmetry.space_group_name_H-M   'P 1'
#
loop_
_entity.id
_entity.type
_entity.pdbx_description
1 polymer ?
#
loop_
_entity_poly.entity_id
_entity_poly.type
_entity_poly.pdbx_seq_one_letter_code
_entity_poly.pdbx_strand_id
1 'polypeptide(L)'
;MSDHEDQKEQAIRMLEEHGPTLAAEAREILKQHPGAKMVGLILSPDSQEAAHFREWASASGQTVAETTGIVIVVPRKTALSILRASAPATLDWLESEPDTLPLVAATKDGMRLGSVSLWV
;
A
#
# COMPACT_ATOMS: atom_id res chain seq x y z
N MET A 1 -2.59 8.13 -27.82
CA MET A 1 -2.17 8.98 -26.70
C MET A 1 -2.98 8.53 -25.48
N SER A 2 -2.92 7.23 -25.16
CA SER A 2 -4.04 6.55 -24.47
C SER A 2 -3.58 5.69 -23.28
N ASP A 3 -2.39 5.08 -23.34
CA ASP A 3 -1.92 4.17 -22.28
C ASP A 3 -1.66 4.83 -20.91
N HIS A 4 -1.36 6.13 -20.84
CA HIS A 4 -1.01 6.78 -19.57
C HIS A 4 -2.24 7.24 -18.76
N GLU A 5 -3.38 7.44 -19.40
CA GLU A 5 -4.63 7.85 -18.74
C GLU A 5 -5.36 6.64 -18.15
N ASP A 6 -5.43 5.54 -18.90
CA ASP A 6 -6.04 4.29 -18.45
C ASP A 6 -5.37 3.73 -17.18
N GLN A 7 -4.05 3.89 -17.06
CA GLN A 7 -3.27 3.42 -15.92
C GLN A 7 -3.40 4.31 -14.67
N LYS A 8 -3.59 5.62 -14.86
CA LYS A 8 -3.93 6.53 -13.76
C LYS A 8 -5.28 6.13 -13.17
N GLU A 9 -6.24 5.85 -14.04
CA GLU A 9 -7.57 5.42 -13.62
C GLU A 9 -7.52 4.05 -12.94
N GLN A 10 -6.70 3.12 -13.41
CA GLN A 10 -6.52 1.80 -12.79
C GLN A 10 -6.02 1.91 -11.34
N ALA A 11 -4.97 2.69 -11.09
CA ALA A 11 -4.44 2.85 -9.74
C ALA A 11 -5.44 3.57 -8.80
N ILE A 12 -6.24 4.48 -9.32
CA ILE A 12 -7.34 5.12 -8.55
C ILE A 12 -8.42 4.08 -8.22
N ARG A 13 -8.87 3.28 -9.19
CA ARG A 13 -9.85 2.20 -8.97
C ARG A 13 -9.36 1.21 -7.92
N MET A 14 -8.08 0.85 -7.96
CA MET A 14 -7.46 -0.02 -6.95
C MET A 14 -7.59 0.56 -5.53
N LEU A 15 -7.33 1.86 -5.37
CA LEU A 15 -7.48 2.55 -4.07
C LEU A 15 -8.93 2.54 -3.58
N GLU A 16 -9.89 2.78 -4.48
CA GLU A 16 -11.32 2.78 -4.15
C GLU A 16 -11.84 1.37 -3.83
N GLU A 17 -11.44 0.37 -4.59
CA GLU A 17 -11.87 -1.02 -4.45
C GLU A 17 -11.35 -1.64 -3.14
N HIS A 18 -10.07 -1.42 -2.83
CA HIS A 18 -9.42 -2.09 -1.69
C HIS A 18 -9.34 -1.23 -0.43
N GLY A 19 -9.51 0.09 -0.56
CA GLY A 19 -9.44 1.03 0.56
C GLY A 19 -10.33 0.65 1.74
N PRO A 20 -11.64 0.34 1.55
CA PRO A 20 -12.52 -0.05 2.65
C PRO A 20 -12.07 -1.32 3.39
N THR A 21 -11.58 -2.33 2.67
CA THR A 21 -11.08 -3.58 3.26
C THR A 21 -9.79 -3.32 4.05
N LEU A 22 -8.87 -2.54 3.50
CA LEU A 22 -7.64 -2.15 4.20
C LEU A 22 -7.93 -1.30 5.44
N ALA A 23 -8.93 -0.41 5.39
CA ALA A 23 -9.36 0.36 6.55
C ALA A 23 -9.95 -0.54 7.66
N ALA A 24 -10.71 -1.58 7.29
CA ALA A 24 -11.22 -2.56 8.24
C ALA A 24 -10.09 -3.35 8.90
N GLU A 25 -9.12 -3.84 8.13
CA GLU A 25 -7.96 -4.56 8.66
C GLU A 25 -7.10 -3.66 9.58
N ALA A 26 -6.81 -2.43 9.15
CA ALA A 26 -6.03 -1.48 9.94
C ALA A 26 -6.71 -1.16 11.28
N ARG A 27 -8.05 -1.02 11.30
CA ARG A 27 -8.79 -0.84 12.55
C ARG A 27 -8.59 -2.00 13.53
N GLU A 28 -8.66 -3.24 13.07
CA GLU A 28 -8.45 -4.40 13.95
C GLU A 28 -7.04 -4.44 14.53
N ILE A 29 -6.03 -4.05 13.74
CA ILE A 29 -4.65 -3.92 14.21
C ILE A 29 -4.53 -2.79 15.23
N LEU A 30 -5.13 -1.63 14.98
CA LEU A 30 -5.06 -0.46 15.85
C LEU A 30 -5.79 -0.65 17.18
N LYS A 31 -6.84 -1.48 17.22
CA LYS A 31 -7.49 -1.90 18.48
C LYS A 31 -6.51 -2.64 19.39
N GLN A 32 -5.62 -3.46 18.81
CA GLN A 32 -4.63 -4.25 19.56
C GLN A 32 -3.35 -3.46 19.85
N HIS A 33 -2.99 -2.54 18.96
CA HIS A 33 -1.80 -1.70 19.06
C HIS A 33 -2.15 -0.22 18.91
N PRO A 34 -2.75 0.41 19.94
CA PRO A 34 -3.09 1.82 19.91
C PRO A 34 -1.84 2.67 19.66
N GLY A 35 -1.86 3.51 18.62
CA GLY A 35 -0.74 4.37 18.25
C GLY A 35 0.27 3.75 17.27
N ALA A 36 0.05 2.52 16.81
CA ALA A 36 0.80 2.00 15.66
C ALA A 36 0.54 2.88 14.42
N LYS A 37 1.59 3.19 13.66
CA LYS A 37 1.44 3.90 12.38
C LYS A 37 1.37 2.87 11.27
N MET A 38 0.22 2.77 10.62
CA MET A 38 -0.08 1.75 9.60
C MET A 38 -0.26 2.39 8.22
N VAL A 39 -0.03 1.60 7.18
CA VAL A 39 -0.18 1.99 5.76
C VAL A 39 -0.79 0.81 5.01
N GLY A 40 -1.75 1.09 4.14
CA GLY A 40 -2.27 0.12 3.19
C GLY A 40 -1.43 0.10 1.91
N LEU A 41 -1.05 -1.08 1.45
CA LEU A 41 -0.32 -1.30 0.21
C LEU A 41 -1.18 -2.11 -0.75
N ILE A 42 -1.21 -1.68 -2.00
CA ILE A 42 -1.90 -2.34 -3.10
C ILE A 42 -0.91 -2.45 -4.27
N LEU A 43 -0.25 -3.59 -4.40
CA LEU A 43 0.82 -3.80 -5.36
C LEU A 43 0.34 -4.74 -6.45
N SER A 44 0.36 -4.29 -7.69
CA SER A 44 0.18 -5.18 -8.84
C SER A 44 1.27 -6.24 -8.90
N PRO A 45 1.01 -7.43 -9.48
CA PRO A 45 1.98 -8.52 -9.53
C PRO A 45 3.32 -8.14 -10.19
N ASP A 46 3.25 -7.22 -11.15
CA ASP A 46 4.31 -6.73 -12.02
C ASP A 46 4.93 -5.40 -11.59
N SER A 47 4.51 -4.84 -10.45
CA SER A 47 5.19 -3.68 -9.85
C SER A 47 6.57 -4.05 -9.30
N GLN A 48 7.52 -3.11 -9.39
CA GLN A 48 8.86 -3.26 -8.82
C GLN A 48 8.79 -3.51 -7.30
N GLU A 49 7.86 -2.83 -6.63
CA GLU A 49 7.64 -2.91 -5.20
C GLU A 49 7.13 -4.31 -4.78
N ALA A 50 6.35 -4.99 -5.62
CA ALA A 50 5.85 -6.33 -5.32
C ALA A 50 7.00 -7.35 -5.19
N ALA A 51 8.07 -7.23 -5.98
CA ALA A 51 9.24 -8.09 -5.84
C ALA A 51 9.93 -7.89 -4.48
N HIS A 52 10.24 -6.65 -4.11
CA HIS A 52 10.84 -6.34 -2.81
C HIS A 52 9.94 -6.74 -1.63
N PHE A 53 8.61 -6.60 -1.79
CA PHE A 53 7.67 -7.03 -0.76
C PHE A 53 7.67 -8.56 -0.60
N ARG A 54 7.70 -9.33 -1.69
CA ARG A 54 7.76 -10.80 -1.63
C ARG A 54 9.03 -11.28 -0.95
N GLU A 55 10.17 -10.64 -1.22
CA GLU A 55 11.43 -10.93 -0.52
C GLU A 55 11.32 -10.67 0.98
N TRP A 56 10.76 -9.52 1.38
CA TRP A 56 10.52 -9.19 2.78
C TRP A 56 9.56 -10.18 3.45
N ALA A 57 8.47 -10.55 2.77
CA ALA A 57 7.49 -11.51 3.26
C ALA A 57 8.13 -12.88 3.45
N SER A 58 8.90 -13.36 2.47
CA SER A 58 9.63 -14.63 2.54
C SER A 58 10.61 -14.65 3.71
N ALA A 59 11.38 -13.58 3.92
CA ALA A 59 12.28 -13.43 5.06
C ALA A 59 11.52 -13.41 6.41
N SER A 60 10.26 -13.00 6.41
CA SER A 60 9.38 -13.00 7.59
C SER A 60 8.60 -14.31 7.77
N GLY A 61 8.86 -15.33 6.93
CA GLY A 61 8.16 -16.63 6.95
C GLY A 61 6.77 -16.62 6.29
N GLN A 62 6.43 -15.56 5.55
CA GLN A 62 5.19 -15.44 4.80
C GLN A 62 5.41 -15.77 3.32
N THR A 63 4.51 -16.57 2.73
CA THR A 63 4.54 -16.88 1.30
C THR A 63 3.48 -16.06 0.58
N VAL A 64 3.90 -15.23 -0.36
CA VAL A 64 3.01 -14.45 -1.24
C VAL A 64 3.23 -14.93 -2.67
N ALA A 65 2.16 -15.33 -3.36
CA ALA A 65 2.28 -15.86 -4.71
C ALA A 65 2.77 -14.78 -5.70
N GLU A 66 3.62 -15.19 -6.64
CA GLU A 66 4.24 -14.28 -7.62
C GLU A 66 3.24 -13.74 -8.65
N THR A 67 2.17 -14.49 -8.91
CA THR A 67 1.16 -14.14 -9.92
C THR A 67 0.03 -13.28 -9.36
N THR A 68 -0.05 -13.10 -8.04
CA THR A 68 -1.12 -12.35 -7.38
C THR A 68 -0.67 -10.95 -6.99
N GLY A 69 -1.59 -10.00 -7.10
CA GLY A 69 -1.44 -8.68 -6.50
C GLY A 69 -1.41 -8.79 -4.97
N ILE A 70 -0.80 -7.82 -4.32
CA ILE A 70 -0.60 -7.78 -2.88
C ILE A 70 -1.49 -6.67 -2.33
N VAL A 71 -2.41 -7.01 -1.44
CA VAL A 71 -3.29 -6.06 -0.76
C VAL A 71 -3.13 -6.30 0.73
N ILE A 72 -2.47 -5.39 1.43
CA ILE A 72 -2.08 -5.63 2.83
C ILE A 72 -1.91 -4.34 3.64
N VAL A 73 -2.16 -4.42 4.94
CA VAL A 73 -1.80 -3.36 5.90
C VAL A 73 -0.47 -3.70 6.58
N VAL A 74 0.50 -2.78 6.52
CA VAL A 74 1.80 -2.96 7.16
C VAL A 74 2.20 -1.74 8.01
N PRO A 75 3.13 -1.91 8.97
CA PRO A 75 3.70 -0.77 9.68
C PRO A 75 4.33 0.22 8.70
N ARG A 76 4.11 1.52 8.93
CA ARG A 76 4.65 2.60 8.10
C ARG A 76 6.16 2.46 7.88
N LYS A 77 6.91 2.08 8.91
CA LYS A 77 8.36 1.87 8.81
C LYS A 77 8.74 0.82 7.75
N THR A 78 7.95 -0.25 7.63
CA THR A 78 8.15 -1.34 6.67
C THR A 78 7.81 -0.87 5.26
N ALA A 79 6.66 -0.18 5.11
CA ALA A 79 6.31 0.45 3.83
C ALA A 79 7.41 1.41 3.38
N LEU A 80 7.89 2.29 4.26
CA LEU A 80 8.96 3.24 3.93
C LEU A 80 10.28 2.56 3.56
N SER A 81 10.67 1.46 4.21
CA SER A 81 11.91 0.76 3.83
C SER A 81 11.84 0.16 2.44
N ILE A 82 10.66 -0.33 2.02
CA ILE A 82 10.46 -0.94 0.71
C ILE A 82 10.32 0.14 -0.37
N LEU A 83 9.50 1.17 -0.11
CA LEU A 83 9.16 2.19 -1.09
C LEU A 83 10.26 3.25 -1.28
N ARG A 84 11.07 3.55 -0.25
CA ARG A 84 12.15 4.57 -0.36
C ARG A 84 13.21 4.21 -1.38
N ALA A 85 13.42 2.92 -1.62
CA ALA A 85 14.31 2.46 -2.68
C ALA A 85 13.85 2.93 -4.06
N SER A 86 12.54 3.06 -4.27
CA SER A 86 11.95 3.39 -5.56
C SER A 86 11.53 4.85 -5.70
N ALA A 87 11.15 5.54 -4.61
CA ALA A 87 10.72 6.93 -4.68
C ALA A 87 10.91 7.72 -3.37
N PRO A 88 12.03 8.43 -3.19
CA PRO A 88 12.32 9.15 -1.94
C PRO A 88 11.37 10.32 -1.64
N ALA A 89 10.95 11.09 -2.66
CA ALA A 89 10.18 12.33 -2.48
C ALA A 89 8.65 12.13 -2.35
N THR A 90 8.11 11.02 -2.87
CA THR A 90 6.66 10.75 -2.80
C THR A 90 6.22 10.23 -1.44
N LEU A 91 7.17 9.91 -0.55
CA LEU A 91 6.90 9.27 0.74
C LEU A 91 6.75 10.27 1.89
N ASP A 92 7.00 11.54 1.65
CA ASP A 92 6.74 12.61 2.63
C ASP A 92 5.23 12.72 2.94
N TRP A 93 4.37 12.35 1.99
CA TRP A 93 2.92 12.27 2.17
C TRP A 93 2.45 11.15 3.11
N LEU A 94 3.27 10.12 3.38
CA LEU A 94 2.87 8.97 4.23
C LEU A 94 2.68 9.33 5.71
N GLU A 95 2.71 10.61 6.08
CA GLU A 95 2.29 11.03 7.41
C GLU A 95 0.82 10.67 7.61
N SER A 96 0.57 9.76 8.56
CA SER A 96 -0.78 9.37 8.95
C SER A 96 -1.43 10.50 9.73
N GLU A 97 -2.53 11.05 9.23
CA GLU A 97 -3.46 11.78 10.11
C GLU A 97 -4.11 10.78 11.08
N PRO A 98 -4.56 11.21 12.27
CA PRO A 98 -5.02 10.29 13.33
C PRO A 98 -6.16 9.35 12.90
N ASP A 99 -7.00 9.80 11.96
CA ASP A 99 -8.22 9.12 11.55
C ASP A 99 -8.18 8.62 10.11
N THR A 100 -7.01 8.65 9.47
CA THR A 100 -6.84 8.19 8.09
C THR A 100 -5.78 7.11 7.98
N LEU A 101 -6.04 6.14 7.11
CA LEU A 101 -5.07 5.17 6.66
C LEU A 101 -4.48 5.66 5.33
N PRO A 102 -3.18 6.00 5.28
CA PRO A 102 -2.49 6.24 4.03
C PRO A 102 -2.51 4.96 3.17
N LEU A 103 -2.78 5.12 1.88
CA LEU A 103 -2.80 4.05 0.90
C LEU A 103 -1.77 4.30 -0.19
N VAL A 104 -1.11 3.24 -0.65
CA VAL A 104 -0.20 3.27 -1.80
C VAL A 104 -0.63 2.20 -2.78
N ALA A 105 -0.93 2.60 -4.01
CA ALA A 105 -1.16 1.70 -5.13
C ALA A 105 0.04 1.73 -6.06
N ALA A 106 0.68 0.60 -6.32
CA ALA A 106 1.83 0.47 -7.21
C ALA A 106 1.50 -0.44 -8.39
N THR A 107 1.68 0.11 -9.60
CA THR A 107 1.60 -0.62 -10.87
C THR A 107 2.99 -0.71 -11.50
N LYS A 108 3.16 -1.51 -12.57
CA LYS A 108 4.39 -1.51 -13.37
C LYS A 108 4.82 -0.12 -13.85
N ASP A 109 3.87 0.80 -14.02
CA ASP A 109 4.07 2.14 -14.60
C ASP A 109 4.22 3.24 -13.53
N GLY A 110 4.18 2.85 -12.25
CA GLY A 110 4.49 3.71 -11.13
C GLY A 110 3.48 3.67 -9.99
N MET A 111 3.57 4.66 -9.11
CA MET A 111 2.82 4.67 -7.86
C MET A 111 1.77 5.79 -7.81
N ARG A 112 0.68 5.52 -7.09
CA ARG A 112 -0.31 6.49 -6.66
C ARG A 112 -0.50 6.41 -5.16
N LEU A 113 -0.83 7.55 -4.60
CA LEU A 113 -1.03 7.75 -3.18
C LEU A 113 -2.49 8.13 -2.96
N GLY A 114 -3.06 7.63 -1.87
CA GLY A 114 -4.39 8.00 -1.42
C GLY A 114 -4.48 7.89 0.09
N SER A 115 -5.69 8.07 0.59
CA SER A 115 -6.02 7.86 2.00
C SER A 115 -7.47 7.44 2.11
N VAL A 116 -7.78 6.65 3.13
CA VAL A 116 -9.14 6.26 3.47
C VAL A 116 -9.40 6.56 4.94
N SER A 117 -10.60 7.03 5.28
CA SER A 117 -10.97 7.22 6.68
C SER A 117 -11.05 5.88 7.40
N LEU A 118 -10.51 5.83 8.62
CA LEU A 118 -10.61 4.67 9.50
C LEU A 118 -11.99 4.60 10.17
N TRP A 119 -12.69 5.73 10.31
CA TRP A 119 -13.96 5.84 11.02
C TRP A 119 -15.01 6.45 10.09
N VAL A 120 -15.56 5.60 9.22
CA VAL A 120 -16.74 5.88 8.39
C VAL A 120 -17.89 5.02 8.87
#